data_AF-A0A8T5LVF3-F1
#
_entry.id   AF-A0A8T5LVF3-F1
#
_cell.length_a   1.000
_cell.length_b   1.000
_cell.length_c   1.000
_cell.angle_alpha   90.00
_cell.angle_beta   90.00
_cell.angle_gamma   90.00
#
_symmetry.space_group_name_H-M   'P 1'
#
loop_
_entity.id
_entity.type
_entity.pdbx_description
1 polymer ?
#
loop_
_entity_poly.entity_id
_entity_poly.type
_entity_poly.pdbx_seq_one_letter_code
_entity_poly.pdbx_strand_id
1 'polypeptide(L)'
;MTRKAQMEIMGLLVIVILLTLGMFFVVSFKTQTPKRDIKTSYEDDQLASNFIITLLKTTSDCTKYNMEELIQDCAAEKRLRCSDMDSCTYVNQTINDLLGKTFEKWGKKFRFEIENMNEGISFESNCGSQDEKDSAFQPISLYPYPGTIILRMDICE
;
A
#
# COMPACT_ATOMS: atom_id res chain seq x y z
N MET A 1 48.90 -48.79 -25.30
CA MET A 1 47.70 -49.16 -24.52
C MET A 1 47.11 -47.95 -23.77
N THR A 2 46.77 -46.86 -24.47
CA THR A 2 46.27 -45.62 -23.80
C THR A 2 44.89 -45.16 -24.26
N ARG A 3 44.38 -45.68 -25.38
CA ARG A 3 43.11 -45.19 -25.98
C ARG A 3 41.84 -45.69 -25.30
N LYS A 4 41.87 -46.84 -24.60
CA LYS A 4 40.68 -47.38 -23.91
C LYS A 4 40.39 -46.66 -22.59
N ALA A 5 41.43 -46.44 -21.77
CA ALA A 5 41.29 -45.69 -20.51
C ALA A 5 40.87 -44.23 -20.73
N GLN A 6 41.29 -43.60 -21.83
CA GLN A 6 40.87 -42.24 -22.18
C GLN A 6 39.38 -42.14 -22.53
N MET A 7 38.76 -43.18 -23.08
CA MET A 7 37.32 -43.19 -23.39
C MET A 7 36.45 -43.33 -22.14
N GLU A 8 36.88 -44.12 -21.15
CA GLU A 8 36.14 -44.28 -19.88
C GLU A 8 36.12 -42.99 -19.05
N ILE A 9 37.26 -42.27 -19.01
CA ILE A 9 37.36 -40.99 -18.29
C ILE A 9 36.49 -39.90 -18.92
N MET A 10 36.37 -39.88 -20.26
CA MET A 10 35.51 -38.93 -20.96
C MET A 10 34.03 -39.15 -20.65
N GLY A 11 33.59 -40.40 -20.57
CA GLY A 11 32.21 -40.74 -20.19
C GLY A 11 31.88 -40.29 -18.77
N LEU A 12 32.78 -40.52 -17.82
CA LEU A 12 32.61 -40.10 -16.43
C LEU A 12 32.55 -38.57 -16.32
N LEU A 13 33.38 -37.85 -17.06
CA LEU A 13 33.41 -36.39 -17.07
C LEU A 13 32.09 -35.78 -17.55
N VAL A 14 31.47 -36.34 -18.59
CA VAL A 14 30.17 -35.87 -19.09
C VAL A 14 29.06 -36.07 -18.05
N ILE A 15 29.04 -37.21 -17.35
CA ILE A 15 28.04 -37.49 -16.31
C ILE A 15 28.19 -36.50 -15.15
N VAL A 16 29.43 -36.19 -14.73
CA VAL A 16 29.68 -35.22 -13.66
C VAL A 16 29.18 -33.83 -14.05
N ILE A 17 29.43 -33.38 -15.29
CA ILE A 17 28.93 -32.08 -15.79
C ILE A 17 27.38 -32.05 -15.79
N LEU A 18 26.73 -33.14 -16.22
CA LEU A 18 25.28 -33.20 -16.20
C LEU A 18 24.71 -33.16 -14.77
N LEU A 19 25.37 -33.84 -13.82
CA LEU A 19 24.96 -33.82 -12.41
C LEU A 19 25.16 -32.44 -11.78
N THR A 20 26.26 -31.74 -12.06
CA THR A 20 26.50 -30.40 -11.53
C THR A 20 25.50 -29.39 -12.09
N LEU A 21 25.20 -29.44 -13.39
CA LEU A 21 24.16 -28.62 -14.00
C LEU A 21 22.78 -28.92 -13.41
N GLY A 22 22.42 -30.20 -13.25
CA GLY A 22 21.16 -30.60 -12.63
C GLY A 22 21.01 -30.07 -11.20
N MET A 23 22.07 -30.15 -10.39
CA MET A 23 22.09 -29.62 -9.04
C MET A 23 21.97 -28.09 -9.02
N PHE A 24 22.62 -27.41 -9.97
CA PHE A 24 22.54 -25.95 -10.12
C PHE A 24 21.11 -25.50 -10.44
N PHE A 25 20.39 -26.19 -11.32
CA PHE A 25 18.98 -25.90 -11.60
C PHE A 25 18.09 -26.07 -10.37
N VAL A 26 18.25 -27.17 -9.62
CA VAL A 26 17.46 -27.41 -8.40
C VAL A 26 17.70 -26.31 -7.37
N VAL A 27 18.95 -25.90 -7.16
CA VAL A 27 19.29 -24.80 -6.25
C VAL A 27 18.68 -23.50 -6.75
N SER A 28 18.89 -23.16 -8.02
CA SER A 28 18.38 -21.94 -8.64
C SER A 28 16.85 -21.81 -8.51
N PHE A 29 16.11 -22.88 -8.80
CA PHE A 29 14.64 -22.87 -8.69
C PHE A 29 14.15 -22.83 -7.25
N LYS A 30 14.86 -23.43 -6.29
CA LYS A 30 14.50 -23.33 -4.87
C LYS A 30 14.83 -21.97 -4.25
N THR A 31 15.82 -21.25 -4.77
CA THR A 31 16.22 -19.93 -4.27
C THR A 31 15.46 -18.76 -4.89
N GLN A 32 14.66 -18.99 -5.94
CA GLN A 32 13.69 -18.00 -6.43
C GLN A 32 12.48 -17.97 -5.49
N THR A 33 12.66 -17.41 -4.30
CA THR A 33 11.54 -16.79 -3.60
C THR A 33 11.01 -15.66 -4.49
N PRO A 34 9.70 -15.48 -4.66
CA PRO A 34 9.17 -14.32 -5.36
C PRO A 34 9.62 -13.08 -4.59
N LYS A 35 10.70 -12.45 -5.05
CA LYS A 35 11.08 -11.12 -4.57
C LYS A 35 10.06 -10.18 -5.19
N ARG A 36 9.50 -9.32 -4.36
CA ARG A 36 8.58 -8.28 -4.79
C ARG A 36 9.13 -7.59 -6.02
N ASP A 37 8.33 -7.55 -7.09
CA ASP A 37 8.74 -6.88 -8.31
C ASP A 37 8.87 -5.40 -7.95
N ILE A 38 10.07 -4.81 -8.06
CA ILE A 38 10.31 -3.41 -7.64
C ILE A 38 9.28 -2.45 -8.28
N LYS A 39 8.75 -2.85 -9.44
CA LYS A 39 7.67 -2.19 -10.14
C LYS A 39 6.35 -2.12 -9.35
N THR A 40 5.92 -3.19 -8.68
CA THR A 40 4.62 -3.22 -7.98
C THR A 40 4.65 -2.33 -6.73
N SER A 41 5.76 -2.31 -5.99
CA SER A 41 5.96 -1.41 -4.85
C SER A 41 5.89 0.07 -5.24
N TYR A 42 6.55 0.43 -6.34
CA TYR A 42 6.48 1.80 -6.83
C TYR A 42 5.07 2.21 -7.30
N GLU A 43 4.34 1.30 -7.94
CA GLU A 43 2.95 1.54 -8.36
C GLU A 43 2.02 1.73 -7.16
N ASP A 44 2.19 0.93 -6.10
CA ASP A 44 1.38 1.00 -4.88
C ASP A 44 1.68 2.27 -4.06
N ASP A 45 2.96 2.65 -3.89
CA ASP A 45 3.36 3.94 -3.28
C ASP A 45 2.74 5.14 -4.02
N GLN A 46 2.83 5.13 -5.36
CA GLN A 46 2.24 6.18 -6.18
C GLN A 46 0.72 6.20 -6.05
N LEU A 47 0.08 5.04 -6.01
CA LEU A 47 -1.36 4.94 -5.86
C LEU A 47 -1.82 5.50 -4.51
N ALA A 48 -1.17 5.12 -3.42
CA ALA A 48 -1.47 5.61 -2.07
C ALA A 48 -1.31 7.14 -1.98
N SER A 49 -0.22 7.68 -2.52
CA SER A 49 0.05 9.12 -2.54
C SER A 49 -0.96 9.89 -3.39
N ASN A 50 -1.22 9.42 -4.62
CA ASN A 50 -2.18 10.05 -5.51
C ASN A 50 -3.60 10.01 -4.93
N PHE A 51 -3.97 8.94 -4.24
CA PHE A 51 -5.24 8.84 -3.55
C PHE A 51 -5.37 9.90 -2.47
N ILE A 52 -4.39 10.03 -1.56
CA ILE A 52 -4.44 11.05 -0.49
C ILE A 52 -4.54 12.46 -1.09
N ILE A 53 -3.70 12.78 -2.08
CA ILE A 53 -3.72 14.10 -2.74
C ILE A 53 -5.07 14.38 -3.41
N THR A 54 -5.65 13.36 -4.06
CA THR A 54 -6.94 13.49 -4.74
C THR A 54 -8.07 13.63 -3.73
N LEU A 55 -8.04 12.85 -2.64
CA LEU A 55 -8.99 12.95 -1.54
C LEU A 55 -9.04 14.37 -1.01
N LEU A 56 -7.89 14.96 -0.66
CA LEU A 56 -7.82 16.31 -0.10
C LEU A 56 -8.35 17.39 -1.05
N LYS A 57 -8.10 17.23 -2.35
CA LYS A 57 -8.57 18.16 -3.39
C LYS A 57 -10.00 17.92 -3.85
N THR A 58 -10.63 16.82 -3.43
CA THR A 58 -12.00 16.50 -3.85
C THR A 58 -12.95 17.53 -3.25
N THR A 59 -13.74 18.16 -4.12
CA THR A 59 -14.81 19.08 -3.71
C THR A 59 -15.95 18.26 -3.13
N SER A 60 -16.36 18.59 -1.92
CA SER A 60 -17.50 17.93 -1.30
C SER A 60 -18.81 18.57 -1.74
N ASP A 61 -19.88 17.78 -1.76
CA ASP A 61 -21.24 18.31 -1.90
C ASP A 61 -21.69 19.04 -0.61
N CYS A 62 -20.93 18.87 0.47
CA CYS A 62 -21.05 19.61 1.70
C CYS A 62 -20.45 21.03 1.57
N THR A 63 -21.33 22.01 1.30
CA THR A 63 -21.09 23.44 1.61
C THR A 63 -19.91 24.15 0.92
N LYS A 64 -19.55 23.76 -0.31
CA LYS A 64 -18.44 24.36 -1.13
C LYS A 64 -17.04 24.18 -0.54
N TYR A 65 -16.89 23.45 0.56
CA TYR A 65 -15.60 23.16 1.15
C TYR A 65 -14.96 21.95 0.47
N ASN A 66 -13.64 21.95 0.40
CA ASN A 66 -12.90 20.76 -0.02
C ASN A 66 -12.80 19.76 1.15
N MET A 67 -12.42 18.52 0.86
CA MET A 67 -12.24 17.51 1.90
C MET A 67 -11.15 17.87 2.90
N GLU A 68 -10.10 18.59 2.49
CA GLU A 68 -9.07 19.08 3.40
C GLU A 68 -9.63 19.97 4.52
N GLU A 69 -10.48 20.93 4.17
CA GLU A 69 -11.17 21.84 5.09
C GLU A 69 -12.14 21.09 6.02
N LEU A 70 -12.87 20.10 5.49
CA LEU A 70 -13.77 19.27 6.29
C LEU A 70 -13.01 18.38 7.28
N ILE A 71 -11.86 17.83 6.87
CA ILE A 71 -10.99 17.03 7.73
C ILE A 71 -10.36 17.92 8.82
N GLN A 72 -9.90 19.13 8.46
CA GLN A 72 -9.40 20.12 9.42
C GLN A 72 -10.46 20.51 10.45
N ASP A 73 -11.68 20.80 10.02
CA ASP A 73 -12.78 21.13 10.92
C ASP A 73 -13.14 19.95 11.83
N CYS A 74 -13.18 18.74 11.28
CA CYS A 74 -13.42 17.52 12.04
C CYS A 74 -12.37 17.30 13.14
N ALA A 75 -11.09 17.59 12.85
CA ALA A 75 -9.99 17.46 13.79
C ALA A 75 -9.99 18.54 14.87
N ALA A 76 -10.47 19.75 14.57
CA ALA A 76 -10.43 20.90 15.48
C ALA A 76 -11.67 20.98 16.39
N GLU A 77 -12.83 21.37 15.84
CA GLU A 77 -14.01 21.74 16.65
C GLU A 77 -15.36 21.26 16.08
N LYS A 78 -15.39 20.62 14.90
CA LYS A 78 -16.61 20.10 14.24
C LYS A 78 -17.69 21.18 14.04
N ARG A 79 -17.30 22.39 13.64
CA ARG A 79 -18.21 23.53 13.47
C ARG A 79 -18.96 23.48 12.16
N LEU A 80 -18.37 22.89 11.13
CA LEU A 80 -18.99 22.77 9.82
C LEU A 80 -20.06 21.68 9.85
N ARG A 81 -21.21 22.00 9.24
CA ARG A 81 -22.34 21.08 9.09
C ARG A 81 -22.63 20.81 7.63
N CYS A 82 -22.82 19.52 7.35
CA CYS A 82 -23.15 18.96 6.06
C CYS A 82 -24.60 18.50 6.08
N SER A 83 -25.53 19.41 5.76
CA SER A 83 -26.97 19.20 5.93
C SER A 83 -27.31 18.90 7.40
N ASP A 84 -27.64 17.65 7.73
CA ASP A 84 -27.99 17.22 9.10
C ASP A 84 -26.85 16.45 9.80
N MET A 85 -25.66 16.38 9.18
CA MET A 85 -24.49 15.67 9.72
C MET A 85 -23.36 16.63 10.09
N ASP A 86 -22.56 16.26 11.09
CA ASP A 86 -21.29 16.96 11.37
C ASP A 86 -20.22 16.63 10.32
N SER A 87 -19.19 17.48 10.25
CA SER A 87 -18.07 17.33 9.32
C SER A 87 -17.37 15.97 9.46
N CYS A 88 -17.21 15.45 10.67
CA CYS A 88 -16.59 14.14 10.90
C CYS A 88 -17.39 12.98 10.33
N THR A 89 -18.69 12.97 10.55
CA THR A 89 -19.60 11.94 10.06
C THR A 89 -19.61 11.96 8.53
N TYR A 90 -19.66 13.15 7.94
CA TYR A 90 -19.58 13.30 6.49
C TYR A 90 -18.23 12.82 5.93
N VAL A 91 -17.11 13.22 6.54
CA VAL A 91 -15.76 12.80 6.14
C VAL A 91 -15.61 11.28 6.24
N ASN A 92 -16.05 10.68 7.34
CA ASN A 92 -16.02 9.25 7.57
C ASN A 92 -16.80 8.50 6.48
N GLN A 93 -18.05 8.88 6.22
CA GLN A 93 -18.87 8.27 5.18
C GLN A 93 -18.27 8.44 3.78
N THR A 94 -17.76 9.64 3.46
CA THR A 94 -17.20 9.95 2.14
C THR A 94 -15.91 9.16 1.90
N ILE A 95 -15.01 9.11 2.89
CA ILE A 95 -13.76 8.34 2.79
C ILE A 95 -14.07 6.85 2.64
N ASN A 96 -14.99 6.31 3.43
CA ASN A 96 -15.40 4.91 3.33
C ASN A 96 -15.98 4.57 1.95
N ASP A 97 -16.83 5.43 1.41
CA ASP A 97 -17.41 5.27 0.06
C ASP A 97 -16.33 5.37 -1.04
N LEU A 98 -15.39 6.31 -0.93
CA LEU A 98 -14.29 6.45 -1.88
C LEU A 98 -13.36 5.24 -1.85
N LEU A 99 -13.00 4.74 -0.66
CA LEU A 99 -12.17 3.55 -0.49
C LEU A 99 -12.86 2.31 -1.06
N GLY A 100 -14.16 2.12 -0.79
CA GLY A 100 -14.95 1.03 -1.37
C GLY A 100 -15.07 1.12 -2.90
N LYS A 101 -15.25 2.32 -3.45
CA LYS A 101 -15.34 2.53 -4.90
C LYS A 101 -14.01 2.42 -5.63
N THR A 102 -12.88 2.51 -4.94
CA THR A 102 -11.54 2.47 -5.52
C THR A 102 -10.85 1.16 -5.19
N PHE A 103 -10.35 1.01 -3.96
CA PHE A 103 -9.51 -0.12 -3.56
C PHE A 103 -10.27 -1.44 -3.48
N GLU A 104 -11.49 -1.47 -2.94
CA GLU A 104 -12.25 -2.73 -2.89
C GLU A 104 -12.64 -3.21 -4.29
N LYS A 105 -13.06 -2.31 -5.18
CA LYS A 105 -13.34 -2.65 -6.59
C LYS A 105 -12.11 -3.17 -7.32
N TRP A 106 -10.93 -2.71 -6.94
CA TRP A 106 -9.66 -3.18 -7.53
C TRP A 106 -9.09 -4.41 -6.82
N GLY A 107 -9.76 -4.91 -5.76
CA GLY A 107 -9.32 -6.06 -4.99
C GLY A 107 -8.01 -5.83 -4.23
N LYS A 108 -7.68 -4.56 -3.92
CA LYS A 108 -6.48 -4.19 -3.17
C LYS A 108 -6.80 -4.18 -1.68
N LYS A 109 -5.96 -4.81 -0.86
CA LYS A 109 -6.01 -4.68 0.60
C LYS A 109 -5.41 -3.34 0.98
N PHE A 110 -6.02 -2.65 1.93
CA PHE A 110 -5.56 -1.32 2.31
C PHE A 110 -5.85 -1.02 3.78
N ARG A 111 -5.14 -0.02 4.29
CA ARG A 111 -5.40 0.58 5.59
C ARG A 111 -5.24 2.10 5.46
N PHE A 112 -6.29 2.83 5.81
CA PHE A 112 -6.30 4.28 5.83
C PHE A 112 -6.47 4.76 7.27
N GLU A 113 -5.65 5.70 7.71
CA GLU A 113 -5.69 6.23 9.08
C GLU A 113 -5.48 7.75 9.08
N ILE A 114 -6.21 8.44 9.97
CA ILE A 114 -5.94 9.84 10.31
C ILE A 114 -5.43 9.91 11.75
N GLU A 115 -4.14 10.16 11.88
CA GLU A 115 -3.45 10.26 13.17
C GLU A 115 -3.57 11.68 13.78
N ASN A 116 -3.41 11.76 15.10
CA ASN A 116 -3.44 13.00 15.90
C ASN A 116 -4.80 13.74 15.91
N MET A 117 -5.89 12.99 15.76
CA MET A 117 -7.26 13.49 15.98
C MET A 117 -7.84 12.98 17.30
N ASN A 118 -8.74 13.76 17.92
CA ASN A 118 -9.45 13.34 19.14
C ASN A 118 -10.32 12.09 18.89
N GLU A 119 -10.95 12.05 17.71
CA GLU A 119 -11.64 10.87 17.19
C GLU A 119 -10.88 10.39 15.96
N GLY A 120 -9.95 9.46 16.18
CA GLY A 120 -9.19 8.84 15.09
C GLY A 120 -10.14 8.16 14.10
N ILE A 121 -9.93 8.41 12.81
CA ILE A 121 -10.65 7.75 11.73
C ILE A 121 -9.70 6.70 11.15
N SER A 122 -10.10 5.44 11.19
CA SER A 122 -9.36 4.35 10.56
C SER A 122 -10.29 3.42 9.77
N PHE A 123 -9.83 3.02 8.60
CA PHE A 123 -10.48 2.02 7.76
C PHE A 123 -9.45 0.98 7.37
N GLU A 124 -9.86 -0.29 7.41
CA GLU A 124 -8.97 -1.40 7.08
C GLU A 124 -9.74 -2.45 6.28
N SER A 125 -9.13 -2.92 5.20
CA SER A 125 -9.64 -4.02 4.38
C SER A 125 -8.58 -5.11 4.30
N ASN A 126 -8.72 -6.13 5.14
CA ASN A 126 -7.93 -7.38 5.13
C ASN A 126 -6.40 -7.20 5.16
N CYS A 127 -5.88 -6.11 5.72
CA CYS A 127 -4.45 -5.96 5.98
C CYS A 127 -4.04 -6.75 7.24
N GLY A 128 -3.20 -7.76 7.08
CA GLY A 128 -2.59 -8.49 8.17
C GLY A 128 -1.54 -7.66 8.92
N SER A 129 -1.24 -8.01 10.17
CA SER A 129 -0.14 -7.42 10.93
C SER A 129 1.25 -7.82 10.41
N GLN A 130 1.32 -8.83 9.54
CA GLN A 130 2.57 -9.34 8.94
C GLN A 130 2.69 -9.01 7.45
N ASP A 131 1.67 -8.36 6.87
CA ASP A 131 1.69 -8.02 5.45
C ASP A 131 2.77 -6.95 5.21
N GLU A 132 3.48 -7.07 4.08
CA GLU A 132 4.35 -5.99 3.62
C GLU A 132 3.46 -4.80 3.21
N LYS A 133 3.92 -3.59 3.53
CA LYS A 133 3.14 -2.36 3.33
C LYS A 133 3.96 -1.32 2.58
N ASP A 134 3.32 -0.74 1.57
CA ASP A 134 3.72 0.55 1.02
C ASP A 134 2.86 1.62 1.62
N SER A 135 3.48 2.70 2.08
CA SER A 135 2.83 3.73 2.87
C SER A 135 3.08 5.10 2.27
N ALA A 136 1.99 5.81 1.98
CA ALA A 136 2.03 7.25 1.73
C ALA A 136 1.48 8.00 2.94
N PHE A 137 2.04 9.18 3.23
CA PHE A 137 1.50 10.05 4.26
C PHE A 137 1.49 11.51 3.82
N GLN A 138 0.51 12.27 4.30
CA GLN A 138 0.38 13.70 4.04
C GLN A 138 0.03 14.42 5.35
N PRO A 139 0.90 15.31 5.86
CA PRO A 139 0.56 16.15 6.99
C PRO A 139 -0.38 17.28 6.57
N ILE A 140 -1.32 17.64 7.44
CA ILE A 140 -2.24 18.78 7.30
C ILE A 140 -2.15 19.63 8.56
N SER A 141 -1.93 20.92 8.38
CA SER A 141 -1.92 21.89 9.48
C SER A 141 -3.36 22.24 9.88
N LEU A 142 -3.62 22.37 11.18
CA LEU A 142 -4.93 22.74 11.74
C LEU A 142 -5.13 24.26 11.89
N TYR A 143 -4.44 25.10 11.11
CA TYR A 143 -4.52 26.55 11.24
C TYR A 143 -5.98 27.06 11.18
N PRO A 144 -6.42 27.93 12.11
CA PRO A 144 -5.63 28.70 13.09
C PRO A 144 -5.35 28.00 14.43
N TYR A 145 -5.78 26.75 14.61
CA TYR A 145 -5.52 25.98 15.81
C TYR A 145 -4.10 25.38 15.81
N PRO A 146 -3.47 25.24 16.98
CA PRO A 146 -2.20 24.54 17.08
C PRO A 146 -2.41 23.04 16.84
N GLY A 147 -1.69 22.48 15.88
CA GLY A 147 -1.70 21.03 15.63
C GLY A 147 -1.46 20.67 14.18
N THR A 148 -1.10 19.41 13.99
CA THR A 148 -0.93 18.79 12.67
C THR A 148 -1.52 17.39 12.74
N ILE A 149 -2.40 17.07 11.81
CA ILE A 149 -2.89 15.71 11.61
C ILE A 149 -2.11 15.06 10.48
N ILE A 150 -2.01 13.74 10.51
CA ILE A 150 -1.28 12.98 9.50
C ILE A 150 -2.26 12.00 8.87
N LEU A 151 -2.49 12.13 7.57
CA LEU A 151 -3.19 11.12 6.80
C LEU A 151 -2.16 10.07 6.39
N ARG A 152 -2.47 8.80 6.63
CA ARG A 152 -1.67 7.66 6.23
C ARG A 152 -2.52 6.73 5.37
N MET A 153 -1.96 6.28 4.25
CA MET A 153 -2.55 5.26 3.41
C MET A 153 -1.52 4.16 3.20
N ASP A 154 -1.85 2.95 3.63
CA ASP A 154 -1.07 1.75 3.43
C ASP A 154 -1.78 0.84 2.41
N ILE A 155 -1.03 0.31 1.45
CA ILE A 155 -1.47 -0.78 0.57
C ILE A 155 -0.76 -2.05 1.00
N CYS A 156 -1.53 -3.12 1.23
CA CYS A 156 -1.02 -4.39 1.73
C CYS A 156 -1.08 -5.47 0.63
N GLU A 157 -0.11 -6.38 0.65
CA GLU A 157 -0.01 -7.52 -0.27
C GLU A 157 -0.09 -8.85 0.50
#